data_AF-C9ZCK8-F1
#
_entry.id   AF-C9ZCK8-F1
#
_cell.length_a   1.000
_cell.length_b   1.000
_cell.length_c   1.000
_cell.angle_alpha   90.00
_cell.angle_beta   90.00
_cell.angle_gamma   90.00
#
_symmetry.space_group_name_H-M   'P 1'
#
loop_
_entity.id
_entity.type
_entity.pdbx_description
1 polymer ?
#
loop_
_entity_poly.entity_id
_entity_poly.type
_entity_poly.pdbx_seq_one_letter_code
_entity_poly.pdbx_strand_id
1 'polypeptide(L)' 'MTELTIGFSVGTTEAPAAQRITALDVAEALNTLAAARGWPPVTFYGTPAPAPLN' A
#
# COMPACT_ATOMS: atom_id res chain seq x y z
N MET A 1 -39.25 -41.04 -5.74
CA MET A 1 -38.19 -40.28 -6.45
C MET A 1 -37.84 -39.12 -5.52
N THR A 2 -36.70 -39.18 -4.84
CA THR A 2 -36.31 -38.17 -3.83
C THR A 2 -35.30 -37.23 -4.46
N GLU A 3 -35.65 -35.95 -4.49
CA GLU A 3 -34.85 -34.86 -5.04
C GLU A 3 -34.03 -34.21 -3.91
N LEU A 4 -32.75 -33.96 -4.17
CA LEU A 4 -31.82 -33.32 -3.23
C LEU A 4 -31.49 -31.92 -3.74
N THR A 5 -31.88 -30.91 -2.98
CA THR A 5 -31.59 -29.51 -3.30
C THR A 5 -30.44 -29.01 -2.41
N ILE A 6 -29.36 -28.54 -3.03
CA ILE A 6 -28.20 -27.95 -2.34
C ILE A 6 -28.15 -26.46 -2.69
N GLY A 7 -28.14 -25.61 -1.66
CA GLY A 7 -28.02 -24.17 -1.79
C GLY A 7 -26.62 -23.69 -1.43
N PHE A 8 -26.06 -22.81 -2.26
CA PHE A 8 -24.81 -22.12 -1.98
C PHE A 8 -25.09 -20.64 -1.79
N SER A 9 -24.34 -20.00 -0.90
CA SER A 9 -24.35 -18.55 -0.74
C SER A 9 -22.91 -18.05 -0.67
N VAL A 10 -22.66 -16.93 -1.33
CA VAL A 10 -21.36 -16.26 -1.33
C VAL A 10 -21.54 -14.93 -0.59
N GLY A 11 -20.83 -14.79 0.53
CA GLY A 11 -20.73 -13.53 1.26
C GLY A 11 -19.47 -12.80 0.83
N THR A 12 -19.60 -11.58 0.33
CA THR A 12 -18.47 -10.69 0.11
C THR A 12 -18.33 -9.75 1.31
N THR A 13 -17.13 -9.67 1.87
CA THR A 13 -16.79 -8.69 2.92
C THR A 13 -15.72 -7.78 2.35
N GLU A 14 -15.85 -6.47 2.51
CA GLU A 14 -14.73 -5.57 2.20
C GLU A 14 -13.56 -5.90 3.12
N ALA A 15 -12.45 -6.33 2.53
CA ALA A 15 -11.19 -6.39 3.25
C ALA A 15 -10.76 -4.95 3.59
N PRO A 16 -10.15 -4.70 4.76
CA PRO A 16 -9.57 -3.40 5.06
C PRO A 16 -8.71 -2.95 3.89
N ALA A 17 -8.87 -1.68 3.47
CA ALA A 17 -8.07 -1.14 2.39
C ALA A 17 -6.59 -1.41 2.70
N ALA A 18 -5.93 -2.16 1.82
CA ALA A 18 -4.51 -2.43 1.98
C ALA A 18 -3.80 -1.08 2.08
N GLN A 19 -3.14 -0.84 3.22
CA GLN A 19 -2.42 0.39 3.46
C GLN A 19 -1.24 0.43 2.48
N ARG A 20 -1.39 1.15 1.37
CA ARG A 20 -0.34 1.28 0.36
C ARG A 20 0.65 2.33 0.84
N ILE A 21 1.70 1.87 1.50
CA ILE A 21 2.86 2.71 1.82
C ILE A 21 3.84 2.59 0.65
N THR A 22 4.14 3.71 0.00
CA THR A 22 5.12 3.74 -1.08
C THR A 22 6.54 3.85 -0.51
N ALA A 23 7.55 3.49 -1.32
CA ALA A 23 8.94 3.69 -0.94
C ALA A 23 9.28 5.18 -0.70
N LEU A 24 8.58 6.09 -1.38
CA LEU A 24 8.74 7.53 -1.20
C LEU A 24 8.22 7.97 0.18
N ASP A 25 7.05 7.48 0.60
CA ASP A 25 6.49 7.79 1.92
C ASP A 25 7.46 7.37 3.05
N VAL A 26 8.12 6.22 2.90
CA VAL A 26 9.14 5.76 3.86
C VAL A 26 10.36 6.67 3.85
N ALA A 27 10.85 7.05 2.66
CA ALA A 27 11.99 7.96 2.53
C ALA A 27 11.73 9.32 3.18
N GLU A 28 10.53 9.88 2.99
CA GLU A 28 10.12 11.14 3.62
C GLU A 28 9.99 11.03 5.14
N ALA A 29 9.44 9.92 5.64
CA ALA A 29 9.33 9.67 7.07
C ALA A 29 10.70 9.57 7.75
N LEU A 30 11.66 8.90 7.11
CA LEU A 30 13.03 8.77 7.60
C LEU A 30 13.75 10.12 7.61
N ASN A 31 13.56 10.95 6.58
CA ASN A 31 14.14 12.29 6.56
C ASN A 31 13.52 13.21 7.62
N THR A 32 12.22 13.09 7.88
CA THR A 32 11.54 13.81 8.96
C THR A 32 12.12 13.40 10.32
N LEU A 33 12.37 12.10 10.53
CA LEU A 33 13.04 11.60 11.74
C LEU A 33 14.48 12.13 11.86
N ALA A 34 15.24 12.12 10.76
CA ALA A 34 16.61 12.63 10.73
C ALA A 34 16.64 14.11 11.13
N ALA A 35 15.76 14.93 10.55
CA ALA A 35 15.64 16.35 10.88
C ALA A 35 15.29 16.57 12.36
N ALA A 36 14.36 15.79 12.92
CA ALA A 36 14.00 15.86 14.34
C ALA A 36 15.16 15.50 15.28
N ARG A 37 16.16 14.77 14.79
CA ARG A 37 17.39 14.40 15.53
C ARG A 37 18.59 15.29 15.21
N GLY A 38 18.42 16.30 14.35
CA GLY A 38 19.51 17.17 13.88
C GLY A 38 20.49 16.48 12.93
N TRP A 39 20.10 15.34 12.36
CA TRP A 39 20.90 14.64 11.35
C TRP A 39 20.68 15.24 9.96
N PRO A 40 21.70 15.20 9.08
CA PRO A 40 21.53 15.64 7.71
C PRO A 40 20.52 14.75 6.98
N PRO A 41 19.79 15.30 5.99
CA PRO A 41 18.87 14.53 5.17
C PRO A 41 19.62 13.48 4.35
N VAL A 42 18.99 12.33 4.15
CA VAL A 42 19.49 11.22 3.35
C VAL A 42 18.84 11.27 1.97
N THR A 43 19.67 11.20 0.94
CA THR A 43 19.21 11.05 -0.44
C THR A 43 18.88 9.58 -0.70
N PHE A 44 17.61 9.31 -0.96
CA PHE A 44 17.15 7.98 -1.36
C PHE A 44 17.07 7.89 -2.88
N TYR A 45 17.63 6.82 -3.45
CA TYR A 45 17.56 6.54 -4.88
C TYR A 45 16.53 5.43 -5.12
N GLY A 46 15.63 5.67 -6.07
CA GLY A 46 14.63 4.69 -6.51
C GLY A 46 14.37 4.82 -7.99
N THR A 47 13.57 3.90 -8.55
CA THR A 47 13.07 4.05 -9.91
C THR A 47 12.19 5.31 -9.96
N PRO A 48 12.49 6.29 -10.84
CA PRO A 48 11.64 7.46 -10.99
C PRO A 48 10.20 7.03 -11.32
N ALA A 49 9.22 7.80 -10.85
CA ALA A 49 7.82 7.56 -11.21
C ALA A 49 7.69 7.51 -12.75
N PRO A 50 6.89 6.59 -13.32
CA PRO A 50 6.68 6.54 -14.76
C PRO A 50 6.22 7.90 -15.28
N ALA A 51 6.77 8.33 -16.41
CA ALA A 51 6.32 9.55 -17.06
C ALA A 51 4.80 9.44 -17.37
N PRO A 52 4.02 10.54 -17.22
CA PRO A 52 2.62 10.53 -17.61
C PRO A 52 2.49 10.11 -19.07
N LEU A 53 1.61 9.13 -19.34
CA LEU A 53 1.21 8.81 -20.71
C LEU A 53 0.30 9.94 -21.19
N ASN A 54 0.78 10.71 -22.17
CA ASN A 54 -0.01 11.70 -22.89
C ASN A 54 -0.88 11.03 -23.95
#